data_AF-A0A521KV31-F1
#
_entry.id   AF-A0A521KV31-F1
#
_cell.length_a   1.000
_cell.length_b   1.000
_cell.length_c   1.000
_cell.angle_alpha   90.00
_cell.angle_beta   90.00
_cell.angle_gamma   90.00
#
_symmetry.space_group_name_H-M   'P 1'
#
loop_
_entity.id
_entity.type
_entity.pdbx_description
1 polymer ?
#
loop_
_entity_poly.entity_id
_entity_poly.type
_entity_poly.pdbx_seq_one_letter_code
_entity_poly.pdbx_strand_id
1 'polypeptide(L)' 'MDSAAAALLGMGLAAAGFAGAGVGIGYIFGKMIEAVARQPEAEGRVSKYMWIGFALVEAIALYGLVIAFIIMGLRK' A
#
# COMPACT_ATOMS: atom_id res chain seq x y z
N MET A 1 -12.46 -19.84 20.82
CA MET A 1 -12.59 -19.41 19.42
C MET A 1 -12.02 -20.52 18.55
N ASP A 2 -12.75 -20.95 17.53
CA ASP A 2 -12.25 -21.98 16.61
C ASP A 2 -11.09 -21.41 15.76
N SER A 3 -10.13 -22.26 15.39
CA SER A 3 -8.95 -21.88 14.61
C SER A 3 -9.30 -21.30 13.23
N ALA A 4 -10.39 -21.77 12.60
CA ALA A 4 -10.89 -21.25 11.35
C ALA A 4 -11.45 -19.82 11.50
N ALA A 5 -12.24 -19.56 12.54
CA ALA A 5 -12.69 -18.21 12.88
C ALA A 5 -11.51 -17.26 13.17
N ALA A 6 -10.49 -17.74 13.89
CA ALA A 6 -9.28 -16.97 14.16
C ALA A 6 -8.50 -16.62 12.88
N ALA A 7 -8.39 -17.57 11.95
CA ALA A 7 -7.71 -17.34 10.67
C ALA A 7 -8.44 -16.32 9.78
N LEU A 8 -9.78 -16.36 9.72
CA LEU A 8 -10.58 -15.38 8.98
C LEU A 8 -10.38 -13.96 9.52
N LEU A 9 -10.38 -13.80 10.85
CA LEU A 9 -10.10 -12.52 11.49
C LEU A 9 -8.65 -12.06 11.23
N GLY A 10 -7.69 -12.98 11.31
CA GLY A 10 -6.27 -12.69 11.01
C GLY A 10 -6.05 -12.18 9.59
N MET A 11 -6.73 -12.77 8.59
CA MET A 11 -6.68 -12.28 7.20
C MET A 11 -7.32 -10.88 7.06
N GLY A 12 -8.44 -10.63 7.72
CA GLY A 12 -9.07 -9.31 7.74
C GLY A 12 -8.19 -8.24 8.38
N LEU A 13 -7.49 -8.58 9.46
CA LEU A 13 -6.52 -7.70 10.12
C LEU A 13 -5.29 -7.42 9.25
N ALA A 14 -4.80 -8.41 8.50
CA ALA A 14 -3.71 -8.22 7.55
C ALA A 14 -4.09 -7.22 6.45
N ALA A 15 -5.34 -7.23 5.99
CA ALA A 15 -5.86 -6.27 5.01
C ALA A 15 -6.01 -4.84 5.58
N ALA A 16 -6.08 -4.66 6.91
CA ALA A 16 -6.14 -3.32 7.49
C ALA A 16 -4.90 -2.46 7.16
N GLY A 17 -3.76 -3.10 6.89
CA GLY A 17 -2.54 -2.43 6.42
C GLY A 17 -2.72 -1.64 5.12
N PHE A 18 -3.72 -1.99 4.29
CA PHE A 18 -4.04 -1.26 3.06
C PHE A 18 -4.53 0.17 3.30
N ALA A 19 -5.07 0.47 4.49
CA ALA A 19 -5.46 1.84 4.83
C ALA A 19 -4.23 2.78 4.82
N GLY A 20 -3.09 2.33 5.35
CA GLY A 20 -1.84 3.08 5.32
C GLY A 20 -1.32 3.29 3.89
N ALA A 21 -1.45 2.27 3.04
CA ALA A 21 -1.10 2.38 1.63
C ALA A 21 -1.97 3.41 0.90
N GLY A 22 -3.29 3.39 1.11
CA GLY A 22 -4.22 4.38 0.53
C GLY A 22 -3.86 5.82 0.90
N VAL A 23 -3.50 6.06 2.17
CA VAL A 23 -3.02 7.37 2.63
C VAL A 23 -1.69 7.73 1.96
N GLY A 24 -0.74 6.80 1.90
CA GLY A 24 0.56 7.02 1.27
C GLY A 24 0.46 7.36 -0.22
N ILE A 25 -0.38 6.65 -0.96
CA ILE A 25 -0.66 6.92 -2.38
C ILE A 25 -1.27 8.32 -2.54
N GLY A 26 -2.33 8.62 -1.79
CA GLY A 26 -2.99 9.93 -1.84
C GLY A 26 -2.01 11.07 -1.54
N TYR A 27 -1.14 10.89 -0.55
CA TYR A 27 -0.12 11.87 -0.18
C TYR A 27 0.92 12.08 -1.29
N ILE A 28 1.49 11.00 -1.84
CA ILE A 28 2.54 11.06 -2.87
C ILE A 28 2.02 11.74 -4.14
N PHE A 29 0.87 11.32 -4.64
CA PHE A 29 0.28 11.91 -5.84
C PHE A 29 -0.21 13.34 -5.58
N GLY A 30 -0.81 13.62 -4.43
CA GLY A 30 -1.21 14.97 -4.05
C GLY A 30 -0.03 15.94 -4.02
N LYS A 31 1.11 15.53 -3.44
CA LYS A 31 2.32 16.36 -3.42
C LYS A 31 2.96 16.55 -4.78
N MET A 32 2.92 15.54 -5.63
CA MET A 32 3.37 15.67 -7.02
C MET A 32 2.51 16.70 -7.77
N ILE A 33 1.18 16.64 -7.66
CA ILE A 33 0.27 17.60 -8.31
C ILE A 33 0.53 19.02 -7.80
N GLU A 34 0.66 19.23 -6.49
CA GLU A 34 1.00 20.54 -5.92
C GLU A 34 2.35 21.07 -6.42
N ALA A 35 3.35 20.19 -6.58
CA ALA A 35 4.67 20.58 -7.07
C ALA A 35 4.63 20.97 -8.55
N VAL A 36 3.97 20.18 -9.39
CA VAL A 36 3.82 20.42 -10.84
C VAL A 36 2.98 21.67 -11.10
N ALA A 37 1.94 21.91 -10.30
CA ALA A 37 1.14 23.13 -10.40
C ALA A 37 1.94 24.41 -10.13
N ARG A 38 2.98 24.35 -9.28
CA ARG A 38 3.89 25.48 -9.00
C ARG A 38 4.98 25.62 -10.05
N GLN A 39 5.47 24.50 -10.59
CA GLN A 39 6.54 24.49 -11.58
C GLN A 39 6.33 23.34 -12.60
N PRO A 40 5.65 23.61 -13.72
CA PRO A 40 5.32 22.58 -14.72
C PRO A 40 6.55 21.92 -15.34
N GLU A 41 7.66 22.65 -15.50
CA GLU A 41 8.89 22.13 -16.09
C GLU A 41 9.58 21.07 -15.21
N ALA A 42 9.20 20.99 -13.92
CA ALA A 42 9.73 20.00 -12.99
C ALA A 42 9.05 18.62 -13.10
N GLU A 43 7.95 18.49 -13.85
CA GLU A 43 7.12 17.27 -13.91
C GLU A 43 7.95 16.02 -14.21
N GLY A 44 8.76 16.01 -15.27
CA GLY A 44 9.54 14.83 -15.64
C GLY A 44 10.51 14.35 -14.55
N ARG A 45 11.02 15.27 -13.72
CA ARG A 45 11.91 14.94 -12.60
C ARG A 45 11.12 14.46 -11.38
N VAL A 46 10.05 15.16 -11.04
CA VAL A 46 9.22 14.83 -9.85
C VAL A 46 8.48 13.51 -10.06
N SER A 47 7.94 13.25 -11.25
CA SER A 47 7.25 12.01 -11.60
C SER A 47 8.13 10.78 -11.41
N LYS A 48 9.44 10.86 -11.70
CA LYS A 48 10.38 9.76 -11.44
C LYS A 48 10.43 9.40 -9.95
N TYR A 49 10.57 10.39 -9.07
CA TYR A 49 10.61 10.15 -7.63
C TYR A 49 9.25 9.70 -7.08
N MET A 50 8.16 10.25 -7.61
CA MET A 50 6.80 9.85 -7.29
C MET A 50 6.58 8.36 -7.54
N TRP A 51 6.97 7.84 -8.71
CA TRP A 51 6.81 6.41 -9.02
C TRP A 51 7.66 5.50 -8.14
N ILE A 52 8.87 5.92 -7.75
CA ILE A 52 9.70 5.19 -6.79
C ILE A 52 9.00 5.15 -5.42
N GLY A 53 8.51 6.30 -4.94
CA GLY A 53 7.77 6.37 -3.68
C GLY A 53 6.50 5.51 -3.69
N PHE A 54 5.74 5.55 -4.79
CA PHE A 54 4.55 4.73 -4.99
C PHE A 54 4.89 3.23 -4.89
N ALA A 55 5.93 2.78 -5.58
CA ALA A 55 6.36 1.39 -5.55
C ALA A 55 6.76 0.92 -4.13
N LEU A 56 7.38 1.79 -3.33
CA LEU A 56 7.74 1.49 -1.95
C LEU A 56 6.51 1.37 -1.04
N VAL A 57 5.50 2.24 -1.23
CA VAL A 57 4.23 2.15 -0.51
C VAL A 57 3.49 0.85 -0.86
N GLU A 58 3.43 0.51 -2.15
CA GLU A 58 2.83 -0.73 -2.62
C GLU A 58 3.56 -1.98 -2.12
N ALA A 59 4.89 -1.95 -2.04
CA ALA A 59 5.66 -3.08 -1.48
C ALA A 59 5.24 -3.40 -0.04
N ILE A 60 4.97 -2.39 0.77
CA ILE A 60 4.49 -2.56 2.16
C ILE A 60 3.06 -3.10 2.16
N ALA A 61 2.19 -2.58 1.29
CA ALA A 61 0.82 -3.07 1.12
C ALA A 61 0.80 -4.57 0.77
N LEU A 62 1.64 -4.98 -0.19
CA LEU A 62 1.75 -6.36 -0.65
C LEU A 62 2.20 -7.32 0.46
N TYR A 63 2.95 -6.88 1.46
CA TYR A 63 3.25 -7.75 2.61
C TYR A 63 2.00 -8.12 3.40
N GLY A 64 1.01 -7.23 3.53
CA GLY A 64 -0.30 -7.57 4.12
C GLY A 64 -1.03 -8.66 3.32
N LEU A 65 -1.00 -8.57 1.99
CA LEU A 65 -1.56 -9.61 1.12
C LEU A 65 -0.81 -10.95 1.25
N VAL A 66 0.51 -10.92 1.30
CA VAL A 66 1.35 -12.12 1.51
C VAL A 66 1.01 -12.80 2.83
N ILE A 67 0.88 -12.03 3.92
CA ILE A 67 0.49 -12.57 5.23
C ILE A 67 -0.90 -13.20 5.17
N ALA A 68 -1.87 -12.56 4.51
CA ALA A 68 -3.20 -13.13 4.33
C ALA A 68 -3.16 -14.47 3.58
N PHE A 69 -2.36 -14.58 2.50
CA PHE A 69 -2.18 -15.83 1.77
C PHE A 69 -1.45 -16.91 2.58
N ILE A 70 -0.49 -16.54 3.42
CA ILE A 70 0.17 -17.48 4.33
C ILE A 70 -0.87 -18.05 5.31
N ILE A 71 -1.69 -17.20 5.94
CA ILE A 71 -2.76 -17.63 6.85
C ILE A 71 -3.77 -18.54 6.12
N MET A 72 -4.09 -18.23 4.86
CA MET A 72 -4.96 -19.07 4.04
C MET A 72 -4.33 -20.44 3.73
N GLY A 73 -3.05 -20.47 3.36
CA GLY A 73 -2.32 -21.68 2.98
C GLY A 73 -2.01 -22.62 4.14
N LEU A 74 -1.88 -22.09 5.36
CA LEU A 74 -1.71 -22.86 6.60
C LEU A 74 -2.95 -23.67 7.01
N ARG A 75 -4.10 -23.50 6.31
CA ARG A 75 -5.34 -24.25 6.55
C ARG A 75 -5.44 -25.57 5.77
N LYS A 76 -4.39 -25.99 5.05
CA LYS A 76 -4.33 -27.30 4.42
C LYS A 76 -4.13 -28.42 5.43
#